data_AF-A0A961LYQ5-F1
#
_entry.id   AF-A0A961LYQ5-F1
#
_cell.length_a   1.000
_cell.length_b   1.000
_cell.length_c   1.000
_cell.angle_alpha   90.00
_cell.angle_beta   90.00
_cell.angle_gamma   90.00
#
_symmetry.space_group_name_H-M   'P 1'
#
loop_
_entity.id
_entity.type
_entity.pdbx_description
1 polymer ?
#
loop_
_entity_poly.entity_id
_entity_poly.type
_entity_poly.pdbx_seq_one_letter_code
_entity_poly.pdbx_strand_id
1 'polypeptide(L)'
;MRADLMTALRPLLAGAATALALSLAAPAPAAAQTPSAEDLRALIYYLDHDDQRAVQAEMRRLRAQFPRWTPPGDVNDLRDMASTTVATVDVQPIWARIERQDYVGARSLIDEARGRVPGWSPDAEMLRVLELNESQAAFDEAYTRRDAAAAVAAARRVPALMRCDRINNAWRLAELYQQAGQNANAVTTYRGVLSSCTRANDVMPTLEKANEVASWDEMIQLFDLARQTAPANTQRVDQVQERLAAGRGGRVARTTSRTTAATTTAA
;
A
#
# COMPACT_ATOMS: atom_id res chain seq x y z
N MET A 1 -20.30 3.60 -83.21
CA MET A 1 -21.21 2.46 -83.00
C MET A 1 -21.54 2.45 -81.51
N ARG A 2 -22.65 3.08 -81.09
CA ARG A 2 -23.90 2.43 -80.61
C ARG A 2 -23.60 1.30 -79.61
N ALA A 3 -23.92 1.55 -78.33
CA ALA A 3 -25.04 0.90 -77.62
C ALA A 3 -24.52 -0.35 -76.89
N ASP A 4 -24.97 -0.81 -75.73
CA ASP A 4 -25.99 -0.43 -74.76
C ASP A 4 -25.92 -1.52 -73.65
N LEU A 5 -26.48 -1.21 -72.48
CA LEU A 5 -27.33 -2.12 -71.67
C LEU A 5 -26.79 -3.39 -70.95
N MET A 6 -27.37 -3.56 -69.75
CA MET A 6 -27.70 -4.79 -69.00
C MET A 6 -26.63 -5.36 -68.04
N THR A 7 -26.72 -5.15 -66.72
CA THR A 7 -27.72 -5.61 -65.71
C THR A 7 -27.70 -7.12 -65.46
N ALA A 8 -27.24 -7.46 -64.24
CA ALA A 8 -27.61 -8.60 -63.37
C ALA A 8 -27.51 -10.05 -63.87
N LEU A 9 -26.93 -10.93 -63.04
CA LEU A 9 -27.70 -11.86 -62.20
C LEU A 9 -26.77 -12.69 -61.30
N ARG A 10 -27.08 -12.72 -60.01
CA ARG A 10 -26.70 -13.83 -59.12
C ARG A 10 -27.45 -15.09 -59.56
N PRO A 11 -26.84 -16.28 -59.40
CA PRO A 11 -27.59 -17.46 -59.02
C PRO A 11 -27.22 -17.90 -57.60
N LEU A 12 -28.24 -18.02 -56.77
CA LEU A 12 -28.28 -18.91 -55.62
C LEU A 12 -28.31 -20.36 -56.15
N LEU A 13 -27.35 -21.18 -55.73
CA LEU A 13 -27.53 -22.62 -55.66
C LEU A 13 -27.04 -23.09 -54.30
N ALA A 14 -28.01 -23.59 -53.53
CA ALA A 14 -27.86 -24.25 -52.26
C ALA A 14 -27.09 -25.57 -52.44
N GLY A 15 -26.12 -25.80 -51.57
CA GLY A 15 -25.48 -27.10 -51.34
C GLY A 15 -25.25 -27.27 -49.86
N ALA A 16 -26.15 -28.03 -49.22
CA ALA A 16 -26.02 -28.44 -47.84
C ALA A 16 -24.89 -29.46 -47.70
N ALA A 17 -23.93 -29.19 -46.81
CA ALA A 17 -23.10 -30.22 -46.19
C ALA A 17 -22.68 -29.76 -44.78
N THR A 18 -23.44 -30.28 -43.82
CA THR A 18 -23.19 -30.36 -42.38
C THR A 18 -21.82 -30.92 -42.01
N ALA A 19 -21.12 -30.24 -41.09
CA ALA A 19 -20.35 -30.81 -39.98
C ALA A 19 -19.92 -29.65 -39.06
N LEU A 20 -20.76 -29.23 -38.11
CA LEU A 20 -20.76 -29.70 -36.73
C LEU A 20 -19.35 -29.69 -36.10
N ALA A 21 -18.93 -28.51 -35.62
CA ALA A 21 -17.91 -28.37 -34.60
C ALA A 21 -18.48 -27.52 -33.45
N LEU A 22 -19.53 -28.03 -32.80
CA LEU A 22 -19.81 -27.70 -31.41
C LEU A 22 -18.80 -28.52 -30.59
N SER A 23 -17.65 -27.93 -30.31
CA SER A 23 -16.77 -28.39 -29.24
C SER A 23 -17.53 -28.25 -27.93
N LEU A 24 -18.08 -29.37 -27.46
CA LEU A 24 -18.59 -29.51 -26.10
C LEU A 24 -17.49 -29.10 -25.13
N ALA A 25 -17.65 -27.96 -24.48
CA ALA A 25 -17.11 -27.75 -23.16
C ALA A 25 -17.81 -28.73 -22.23
N ALA A 26 -17.28 -29.94 -22.11
CA ALA A 26 -17.66 -30.84 -21.03
C ALA A 26 -17.27 -30.14 -19.73
N PRO A 27 -18.18 -29.91 -18.77
CA PRO A 27 -17.77 -29.53 -17.43
C PRO A 27 -16.88 -30.66 -16.91
N ALA A 28 -15.64 -30.33 -16.54
CA ALA A 28 -14.80 -31.25 -15.80
C ALA A 28 -15.62 -31.78 -14.60
N PRO A 29 -15.57 -33.08 -14.28
CA PRO A 29 -16.27 -33.58 -13.11
C PRO A 29 -15.75 -32.80 -11.91
N ALA A 30 -16.63 -32.05 -11.24
CA ALA A 30 -16.34 -31.54 -9.93
C ALA A 30 -15.91 -32.75 -9.09
N ALA A 31 -14.63 -32.81 -8.71
CA ALA A 31 -14.19 -33.74 -7.69
C ALA A 31 -15.15 -33.54 -6.52
N ALA A 32 -15.79 -34.61 -6.06
CA ALA A 32 -16.74 -34.52 -4.98
C ALA A 32 -15.97 -34.13 -3.72
N GLN A 33 -16.01 -32.85 -3.40
CA GLN A 33 -15.45 -32.32 -2.16
C GLN A 33 -16.39 -32.78 -1.04
N THR A 34 -15.82 -33.27 0.06
CA THR A 34 -16.57 -33.43 1.31
C THR A 34 -16.84 -32.05 1.91
N PRO A 35 -17.92 -31.85 2.69
CA PRO A 35 -18.15 -30.60 3.39
C PRO A 35 -16.95 -30.21 4.25
N SER A 36 -16.57 -28.94 4.23
CA SER A 36 -15.57 -28.40 5.14
C SER A 36 -16.17 -28.18 6.54
N ALA A 37 -15.32 -27.91 7.53
CA ALA A 37 -15.79 -27.55 8.87
C ALA A 37 -16.66 -26.28 8.87
N GLU A 38 -16.39 -25.33 7.95
CA GLU A 38 -17.25 -24.16 7.72
C GLU A 38 -18.64 -24.56 7.25
N ASP A 39 -18.72 -25.45 6.27
CA ASP A 39 -19.99 -25.94 5.72
C ASP A 39 -20.82 -26.66 6.79
N LEU A 40 -20.16 -27.37 7.72
CA LEU A 40 -20.81 -28.11 8.80
C LEU A 40 -21.20 -27.23 10.01
N ARG A 41 -20.73 -25.98 10.11
CA ARG A 41 -20.91 -25.16 11.31
C ARG A 41 -22.37 -24.91 11.66
N ALA A 42 -23.19 -24.58 10.67
CA ALA A 42 -24.62 -24.35 10.87
C ALA A 42 -25.34 -25.62 11.34
N LEU A 43 -24.97 -26.78 10.77
CA LEU A 43 -25.53 -28.08 11.15
C LEU A 43 -25.24 -28.39 12.62
N ILE A 44 -24.00 -28.21 13.08
CA ILE A 44 -23.62 -28.41 14.49
C ILE A 44 -24.38 -27.44 15.40
N TYR A 45 -24.45 -26.16 15.04
CA TYR A 45 -25.19 -25.18 15.82
C TYR A 45 -26.65 -25.61 16.03
N TYR A 46 -27.34 -26.10 15.00
CA TYR A 46 -28.72 -26.57 15.13
C TYR A 46 -28.84 -27.85 15.97
N LEU A 47 -27.87 -28.77 15.86
CA LEU A 47 -27.82 -29.98 16.69
C LEU A 47 -27.61 -29.65 18.17
N ASP A 48 -26.81 -28.64 18.50
CA ASP A 48 -26.56 -28.23 19.89
C ASP A 48 -27.74 -27.49 20.53
N HIS A 49 -28.67 -26.98 19.72
CA HIS A 49 -29.89 -26.27 20.17
C HIS A 49 -31.16 -27.12 20.02
N ASP A 50 -31.04 -28.40 19.68
CA ASP A 50 -32.17 -29.30 19.40
C ASP A 50 -33.17 -28.78 18.35
N ASP A 51 -32.73 -27.91 17.41
CA ASP A 51 -33.58 -27.36 16.35
C ASP A 51 -33.70 -28.32 15.17
N GLN A 52 -34.55 -29.34 15.33
CA GLN A 52 -34.74 -30.39 14.34
C GLN A 52 -35.25 -29.86 12.98
N ARG A 53 -36.00 -28.76 12.97
CA ARG A 53 -36.49 -28.18 11.71
C ARG A 53 -35.34 -27.57 10.92
N ALA A 54 -34.45 -26.85 11.59
CA ALA A 54 -33.28 -26.26 10.99
C ALA A 54 -32.25 -27.32 10.56
N VAL A 55 -32.03 -28.37 11.37
CA VAL A 55 -31.19 -29.53 10.99
C VAL A 55 -31.64 -30.13 9.66
N GLN A 56 -32.94 -30.38 9.49
CA GLN A 56 -33.45 -30.97 8.24
C GLN A 56 -33.28 -30.04 7.03
N ALA A 57 -33.41 -28.73 7.23
CA ALA A 57 -33.17 -27.75 6.17
C ALA A 57 -31.70 -27.70 5.76
N GLU A 58 -30.80 -27.69 6.74
CA GLU A 58 -29.36 -27.63 6.51
C GLU A 58 -28.83 -28.92 5.86
N MET A 59 -29.34 -30.08 6.27
CA MET A 59 -29.04 -31.36 5.64
C MET A 59 -29.45 -31.41 4.16
N ARG A 60 -30.56 -30.75 3.77
CA ARG A 60 -30.93 -30.63 2.35
C ARG A 60 -29.97 -29.74 1.59
N ARG A 61 -29.55 -28.61 2.18
CA ARG A 61 -28.53 -27.71 1.59
C ARG A 61 -27.23 -28.46 1.36
N LEU A 62 -26.71 -29.13 2.39
CA LEU A 62 -25.46 -29.89 2.34
C LEU A 62 -25.50 -31.03 1.32
N ARG A 63 -26.60 -31.79 1.23
CA ARG A 63 -26.74 -32.86 0.22
C ARG A 63 -26.82 -32.33 -1.21
N ALA A 64 -27.43 -31.16 -1.42
CA ALA A 64 -27.47 -30.52 -2.73
C ALA A 64 -26.08 -30.03 -3.15
N GLN A 65 -25.30 -29.50 -2.20
CA GLN A 65 -23.95 -28.99 -2.43
C GLN A 65 -22.88 -30.11 -2.52
N PHE A 66 -23.07 -31.20 -1.76
CA PHE A 66 -22.12 -32.31 -1.65
C PHE A 66 -22.80 -33.68 -1.92
N PRO A 67 -23.21 -33.99 -3.17
CA PRO A 67 -24.08 -35.13 -3.47
C PRO A 67 -23.49 -36.53 -3.22
N ARG A 68 -22.16 -36.63 -3.08
CA ARG A 68 -21.47 -37.90 -2.79
C ARG A 68 -21.09 -38.05 -1.31
N TRP A 69 -21.34 -37.03 -0.50
CA TRP A 69 -21.06 -37.09 0.93
C TRP A 69 -22.22 -37.75 1.66
N THR A 70 -21.89 -38.74 2.50
CA THR A 70 -22.84 -39.36 3.42
C THR A 70 -22.46 -38.92 4.84
N PRO A 71 -23.36 -38.23 5.56
CA PRO A 71 -23.11 -37.83 6.95
C PRO A 71 -22.88 -39.06 7.84
N PRO A 72 -21.91 -39.01 8.77
CA PRO A 72 -21.77 -40.00 9.83
C PRO A 72 -23.07 -40.19 10.62
N GLY A 73 -23.29 -41.41 11.11
CA GLY A 73 -24.44 -41.72 11.96
C GLY A 73 -24.28 -41.25 13.41
N ASP A 74 -23.03 -41.10 13.87
CA ASP A 74 -22.72 -40.52 15.18
C ASP A 74 -22.59 -39.00 15.05
N VAL A 75 -23.27 -38.28 15.95
CA VAL A 75 -23.19 -36.83 16.03
C VAL A 75 -21.79 -36.38 16.48
N ASN A 76 -21.08 -37.20 17.24
CA ASN A 76 -19.71 -36.90 17.66
C ASN A 76 -18.74 -36.93 16.47
N ASP A 77 -18.90 -37.86 15.52
CA ASP A 77 -18.12 -37.87 14.28
C ASP A 77 -18.39 -36.61 13.44
N LEU A 78 -19.66 -36.18 13.37
CA LEU A 78 -20.03 -34.91 12.73
C LEU A 78 -19.40 -33.71 13.45
N ARG A 79 -19.38 -33.72 14.78
CA ARG A 79 -18.72 -32.69 15.60
C ARG A 79 -17.23 -32.70 15.35
N ASP A 80 -16.57 -33.84 15.24
CA ASP A 80 -15.13 -33.92 14.95
C ASP A 80 -14.80 -33.40 13.56
N MET A 81 -15.64 -33.70 12.56
CA MET A 81 -15.52 -33.15 11.20
C MET A 81 -15.76 -31.64 11.15
N ALA A 82 -16.66 -31.13 11.99
CA ALA A 82 -16.98 -29.71 12.11
C ALA A 82 -16.07 -28.97 13.10
N SER A 83 -15.32 -29.72 13.92
CA SER A 83 -14.38 -29.21 14.90
C SER A 83 -13.13 -28.77 14.17
N THR A 84 -13.24 -27.60 13.54
CA THR A 84 -12.10 -26.68 13.49
C THR A 84 -11.85 -26.18 14.90
N THR A 85 -11.35 -27.04 15.78
CA THR A 85 -10.37 -26.53 16.75
C THR A 85 -9.13 -26.23 15.90
N VAL A 86 -9.16 -25.13 15.12
CA VAL A 86 -7.93 -24.58 14.55
C VAL A 86 -7.10 -24.33 15.79
N ALA A 87 -6.02 -25.09 15.96
CA ALA A 87 -5.14 -24.88 17.11
C ALA A 87 -4.80 -23.39 17.12
N THR A 88 -5.26 -22.67 18.14
CA THR A 88 -5.09 -21.23 18.15
C THR A 88 -3.64 -20.95 18.48
N VAL A 89 -2.98 -20.16 17.64
CA VAL A 89 -1.62 -19.70 17.93
C VAL A 89 -1.74 -18.55 18.91
N ASP A 90 -1.06 -18.65 20.06
CA ASP A 90 -0.83 -17.48 20.90
C ASP A 90 0.05 -16.49 20.13
N VAL A 91 -0.53 -15.35 19.76
CA VAL A 91 0.12 -14.30 18.99
C VAL A 91 0.85 -13.27 19.85
N GLN A 92 0.65 -13.27 21.17
CA GLN A 92 1.29 -12.29 22.07
C GLN A 92 2.82 -12.31 22.00
N PRO A 93 3.50 -13.47 21.91
CA PRO A 93 4.95 -13.51 21.70
C PRO A 93 5.42 -12.83 20.41
N ILE A 94 4.61 -12.88 19.34
CA ILE A 94 4.93 -12.22 18.06
C ILE A 94 4.82 -10.70 18.23
N TRP A 95 3.74 -10.22 18.83
CA TRP A 95 3.56 -8.79 19.12
C TRP A 95 4.68 -8.25 20.02
N ALA A 96 5.06 -8.98 21.06
CA ALA A 96 6.15 -8.59 21.95
C ALA A 96 7.51 -8.47 21.22
N ARG A 97 7.73 -9.25 20.15
CA ARG A 97 8.92 -9.12 19.30
C ARG A 97 8.85 -7.87 18.43
N ILE A 98 7.70 -7.59 17.84
CA ILE A 98 7.44 -6.36 17.06
C ILE A 98 7.68 -5.12 17.92
N GLU A 99 7.16 -5.10 19.16
CA GLU A 99 7.33 -3.99 20.10
C GLU A 99 8.80 -3.72 20.46
N ARG A 100 9.61 -4.79 20.58
CA ARG A 100 11.06 -4.68 20.81
C ARG A 100 11.86 -4.48 19.52
N GLN A 101 11.19 -4.23 18.40
CA GLN A 101 11.79 -4.05 17.07
C GLN A 101 12.58 -5.28 16.56
N ASP A 102 12.31 -6.46 17.12
CA ASP A 102 12.88 -7.73 16.68
C ASP A 102 12.01 -8.35 15.58
N TYR A 103 12.03 -7.73 14.41
CA TYR A 103 11.19 -8.13 13.28
C TYR A 103 11.58 -9.49 12.70
N VAL A 104 12.88 -9.83 12.73
CA VAL A 104 13.37 -11.15 12.31
C VAL A 104 12.83 -12.23 13.26
N GLY A 105 12.88 -12.00 14.58
CA GLY A 105 12.28 -12.90 15.56
C GLY A 105 10.76 -13.01 15.42
N ALA A 106 10.07 -11.91 15.11
CA ALA A 106 8.63 -11.94 14.83
C ALA A 106 8.30 -12.80 13.59
N ARG A 107 9.06 -12.68 12.50
CA ARG A 107 8.92 -13.51 11.29
C ARG A 107 9.17 -14.99 11.58
N SER A 108 10.22 -15.31 12.36
CA SER A 108 10.51 -16.70 12.77
C SER A 108 9.33 -17.33 13.50
N LEU A 109 8.75 -16.63 14.48
CA LEU A 109 7.61 -17.13 15.23
C LEU A 109 6.36 -17.33 14.34
N ILE A 110 6.16 -16.46 13.34
CA ILE A 110 5.09 -16.64 12.34
C ILE A 110 5.31 -17.92 11.52
N ASP A 111 6.54 -18.17 11.05
CA ASP A 111 6.83 -19.33 10.22
C ASP A 111 6.78 -20.64 11.03
N GLU A 112 7.28 -20.63 12.27
CA GLU A 112 7.11 -21.74 13.23
C GLU A 112 5.63 -22.04 13.49
N ALA A 113 4.81 -21.01 13.70
CA ALA A 113 3.38 -21.15 13.92
C ALA A 113 2.65 -21.75 12.71
N ARG A 114 3.00 -21.33 11.47
CA ARG A 114 2.49 -21.93 10.23
C ARG A 114 2.87 -23.41 10.08
N GLY A 115 4.09 -23.77 10.47
CA GLY A 115 4.55 -25.16 10.43
C GLY A 115 3.83 -26.07 11.45
N ARG A 116 3.50 -25.51 12.62
CA ARG A 116 2.82 -26.24 13.70
C ARG A 116 1.30 -26.32 13.53
N VAL A 117 0.68 -25.28 12.96
CA VAL A 117 -0.78 -25.17 12.80
C VAL A 117 -1.13 -25.01 11.32
N PRO A 118 -1.44 -26.11 10.61
CA PRO A 118 -1.89 -26.04 9.22
C PRO A 118 -3.14 -25.17 9.08
N GLY A 119 -3.14 -24.27 8.09
CA GLY A 119 -4.25 -23.36 7.81
C GLY A 119 -4.28 -22.09 8.66
N TRP A 120 -3.42 -21.97 9.68
CA TRP A 120 -3.28 -20.70 10.40
C TRP A 120 -2.48 -19.67 9.59
N SER A 121 -2.91 -18.42 9.68
CA SER A 121 -2.17 -17.25 9.18
C SER A 121 -2.25 -16.10 10.18
N PRO A 122 -1.21 -15.25 10.27
CA PRO A 122 -1.33 -13.97 10.98
C PRO A 122 -2.48 -13.15 10.43
N ASP A 123 -3.12 -12.36 11.29
CA ASP A 123 -4.10 -11.38 10.83
C ASP A 123 -3.43 -10.29 9.97
N ALA A 124 -4.26 -9.61 9.17
CA ALA A 124 -3.79 -8.57 8.26
C ALA A 124 -3.14 -7.39 8.99
N GLU A 125 -3.58 -7.09 10.23
CA GLU A 125 -3.05 -5.98 11.01
C GLU A 125 -1.63 -6.26 11.48
N MET A 126 -1.33 -7.48 11.93
CA MET A 126 0.02 -7.91 12.28
C MET A 126 0.96 -7.81 11.10
N LEU A 127 0.55 -8.31 9.93
CA LEU A 127 1.37 -8.22 8.73
C LEU A 127 1.61 -6.76 8.33
N ARG A 128 0.58 -5.91 8.42
CA ARG A 128 0.66 -4.48 8.11
C ARG A 128 1.60 -3.74 9.07
N VAL A 129 1.50 -3.99 10.37
CA VAL A 129 2.36 -3.38 11.39
C VAL A 129 3.81 -3.86 11.20
N LEU A 130 4.01 -5.16 10.97
CA LEU A 130 5.33 -5.73 10.77
C LEU A 130 6.00 -5.12 9.53
N GLU A 131 5.34 -5.11 8.38
CA GLU A 131 5.88 -4.56 7.13
C GLU A 131 6.17 -3.05 7.22
N LEU A 132 5.29 -2.29 7.89
CA LEU A 132 5.49 -0.86 8.12
C LEU A 132 6.74 -0.60 8.98
N ASN A 133 6.91 -1.35 10.07
CA ASN A 133 8.03 -1.16 10.98
C ASN A 133 9.36 -1.67 10.41
N GLU A 134 9.35 -2.80 9.69
CA GLU A 134 10.50 -3.30 8.93
C GLU A 134 10.97 -2.25 7.91
N SER A 135 10.04 -1.65 7.16
CA SER A 135 10.37 -0.65 6.16
C SER A 135 10.79 0.69 6.79
N GLN A 136 10.24 1.06 7.94
CA GLN A 136 10.70 2.21 8.71
C GLN A 136 12.15 2.01 9.19
N ALA A 137 12.47 0.84 9.74
CA ALA A 137 13.84 0.53 10.16
C ALA A 137 14.82 0.55 8.99
N ALA A 138 14.44 -0.03 7.85
CA ALA A 138 15.24 0.03 6.62
C ALA A 138 15.45 1.48 6.13
N PHE A 139 14.42 2.32 6.21
CA PHE A 139 14.52 3.74 5.86
C PHE A 139 15.47 4.50 6.79
N ASP A 140 15.36 4.28 8.11
CA ASP A 140 16.20 4.94 9.11
C ASP A 140 17.67 4.52 9.00
N GLU A 141 17.92 3.25 8.68
CA GLU A 141 19.25 2.71 8.42
C GLU A 141 19.85 3.31 7.13
N ALA A 142 19.05 3.39 6.06
CA ALA A 142 19.44 4.05 4.81
C ALA A 142 19.77 5.53 5.03
N TYR A 143 18.95 6.24 5.81
CA TYR A 143 19.19 7.62 6.19
C TYR A 143 20.51 7.79 6.96
N THR A 144 20.76 6.92 7.95
CA THR A 144 22.01 6.91 8.73
C THR A 144 23.25 6.72 7.85
N ARG A 145 23.16 5.83 6.85
CA ARG A 145 24.23 5.59 5.87
C ARG A 145 24.32 6.63 4.75
N ARG A 146 23.39 7.60 4.70
CA ARG A 146 23.23 8.55 3.58
C ARG A 146 22.98 7.87 2.23
N ASP A 147 22.31 6.73 2.24
CA ASP A 147 21.96 5.97 1.05
C ASP A 147 20.55 6.37 0.55
N ALA A 148 20.52 7.33 -0.38
CA ALA A 148 19.28 7.79 -0.98
C ALA A 148 18.53 6.68 -1.74
N ALA A 149 19.25 5.77 -2.40
CA ALA A 149 18.63 4.71 -3.19
C ALA A 149 17.92 3.70 -2.29
N ALA A 150 18.55 3.29 -1.19
CA ALA A 150 17.94 2.41 -0.21
C ALA A 150 16.74 3.07 0.49
N ALA A 151 16.81 4.36 0.81
CA ALA A 151 15.69 5.10 1.40
C ALA A 151 14.47 5.15 0.45
N VAL A 152 14.71 5.38 -0.85
CA VAL A 152 13.67 5.32 -1.88
C VAL A 152 13.08 3.91 -2.01
N ALA A 153 13.92 2.87 -1.97
CA ALA A 153 13.45 1.49 -2.05
C ALA A 153 12.52 1.15 -0.86
N ALA A 154 12.88 1.54 0.36
CA ALA A 154 12.05 1.35 1.54
C ALA A 154 10.70 2.09 1.41
N ALA A 155 10.72 3.35 0.97
CA ALA A 155 9.52 4.15 0.77
C ALA A 155 8.59 3.62 -0.33
N ARG A 156 9.14 3.06 -1.42
CA ARG A 156 8.37 2.44 -2.51
C ARG A 156 7.72 1.12 -2.08
N ARG A 157 8.41 0.34 -1.25
CA ARG A 157 7.86 -0.89 -0.69
C ARG A 157 6.63 -0.60 0.16
N VAL A 158 6.71 0.42 1.02
CA VAL A 158 5.60 0.81 1.91
C VAL A 158 5.30 2.30 1.75
N PRO A 159 4.37 2.66 0.84
CA PRO A 159 3.96 4.05 0.63
C PRO A 159 3.43 4.74 1.90
N ALA A 160 2.94 3.96 2.87
CA ALA A 160 2.50 4.47 4.17
C ALA A 160 3.64 5.16 4.97
N LEU A 161 4.91 4.98 4.60
CA LEU A 161 6.03 5.73 5.18
C LEU A 161 6.02 7.21 4.81
N MET A 162 5.34 7.60 3.74
CA MET A 162 5.32 8.98 3.22
C MET A 162 4.04 9.75 3.55
N ARG A 163 3.23 9.24 4.49
CA ARG A 163 2.02 9.94 4.95
C ARG A 163 2.36 11.15 5.82
N CYS A 164 1.40 12.07 5.94
CA CYS A 164 1.56 13.30 6.74
C CYS A 164 1.78 13.06 8.24
N ASP A 165 1.32 11.94 8.80
CA ASP A 165 1.62 11.54 10.19
C ASP A 165 3.08 11.09 10.38
N ARG A 166 3.81 10.87 9.27
CA ARG A 166 5.23 10.48 9.21
C ARG A 166 6.06 11.44 8.35
N ILE A 167 5.64 12.71 8.29
CA ILE A 167 6.22 13.75 7.42
C ILE A 167 7.76 13.87 7.51
N ASN A 168 8.35 13.58 8.67
CA ASN A 168 9.79 13.54 8.85
C ASN A 168 10.51 12.62 7.84
N ASN A 169 9.88 11.52 7.40
CA ASN A 169 10.45 10.64 6.39
C ASN A 169 10.59 11.36 5.04
N ALA A 170 9.59 12.15 4.64
CA ALA A 170 9.66 12.93 3.40
C ALA A 170 10.75 14.02 3.50
N TRP A 171 10.87 14.70 4.65
CA TRP A 171 11.93 15.67 4.87
C TRP A 171 13.32 15.04 4.84
N ARG A 172 13.51 13.90 5.51
CA ARG A 172 14.75 13.12 5.48
C ARG A 172 15.10 12.64 4.08
N LEU A 173 14.12 12.21 3.29
CA LEU A 173 14.34 11.81 1.90
C LEU A 173 14.79 13.01 1.04
N ALA A 174 14.18 14.18 1.22
CA ALA A 174 14.61 15.41 0.55
C ALA A 174 16.04 15.82 0.95
N GLU A 175 16.39 15.68 2.23
CA GLU A 175 17.75 15.93 2.75
C GLU A 175 18.77 14.95 2.13
N LEU A 176 18.42 13.67 1.95
CA LEU A 176 19.27 12.71 1.23
C LEU A 176 19.46 13.09 -0.24
N TYR A 177 18.40 13.52 -0.92
CA TYR A 177 18.50 14.00 -2.30
C TYR A 177 19.42 15.22 -2.41
N GLN A 178 19.29 16.19 -1.51
CA GLN A 178 20.17 17.36 -1.46
C GLN A 178 21.64 16.95 -1.26
N GLN A 179 21.92 16.04 -0.32
CA GLN A 179 23.29 15.55 -0.08
C GLN A 179 23.88 14.82 -1.29
N ALA A 180 23.05 14.17 -2.09
CA ALA A 180 23.43 13.53 -3.34
C ALA A 180 23.49 14.51 -4.55
N GLY A 181 23.30 15.81 -4.33
CA GLY A 181 23.27 16.83 -5.40
C GLY A 181 21.99 16.80 -6.26
N GLN A 182 20.98 16.04 -5.86
CA GLN A 182 19.72 15.85 -6.57
C GLN A 182 18.65 16.87 -6.12
N ASN A 183 18.98 18.16 -6.20
CA ASN A 183 18.13 19.24 -5.68
C ASN A 183 16.71 19.23 -6.27
N ALA A 184 16.55 18.91 -7.56
CA ALA A 184 15.24 18.79 -8.20
C ALA A 184 14.36 17.70 -7.55
N ASN A 185 14.95 16.58 -7.11
CA ASN A 185 14.25 15.51 -6.41
C ASN A 185 13.86 15.94 -4.99
N ALA A 186 14.73 16.71 -4.32
CA ALA A 186 14.41 17.30 -3.01
C ALA A 186 13.21 18.26 -3.10
N VAL A 187 13.23 19.19 -4.05
CA VAL A 187 12.12 20.13 -4.30
C VAL A 187 10.83 19.40 -4.66
N THR A 188 10.91 18.35 -5.51
CA THR A 188 9.77 17.50 -5.85
C THR A 188 9.18 16.82 -4.61
N THR A 189 10.03 16.37 -3.69
CA THR A 189 9.59 15.75 -2.43
C THR A 189 8.82 16.75 -1.56
N TYR A 190 9.34 17.97 -1.39
CA TYR A 190 8.62 19.03 -0.66
C TYR A 190 7.31 19.44 -1.34
N ARG A 191 7.27 19.49 -2.67
CA ARG A 191 6.04 19.72 -3.45
C ARG A 191 4.98 18.66 -3.15
N GLY A 192 5.37 17.38 -3.10
CA GLY A 192 4.48 16.28 -2.76
C GLY A 192 3.87 16.45 -1.37
N VAL A 193 4.69 16.83 -0.38
CA VAL A 193 4.20 17.15 0.97
C VAL A 193 3.20 18.30 0.94
N LEU A 194 3.52 19.42 0.28
CA LEU A 194 2.63 20.59 0.21
C LEU A 194 1.32 20.32 -0.55
N SER A 195 1.31 19.37 -1.48
CA SER A 195 0.10 18.95 -2.19
C SER A 195 -0.86 18.07 -1.39
N SER A 196 -0.42 17.53 -0.24
CA SER A 196 -1.18 16.53 0.51
C SER A 196 -1.37 16.84 2.00
N CYS A 197 -0.41 17.54 2.62
CA CYS A 197 -0.43 17.87 4.04
C CYS A 197 -0.84 19.34 4.25
N THR A 198 -1.93 19.58 4.99
CA THR A 198 -2.53 20.92 5.14
C THR A 198 -2.43 21.52 6.55
N ARG A 199 -1.93 20.76 7.53
CA ARG A 199 -1.75 21.27 8.90
C ARG A 199 -0.65 22.33 8.89
N ALA A 200 -0.85 23.46 9.58
CA ALA A 200 0.14 24.54 9.61
C ALA A 200 1.53 24.05 10.09
N ASN A 201 1.55 23.13 11.06
CA ASN A 201 2.77 22.52 11.61
C ASN A 201 3.50 21.59 10.61
N ASP A 202 2.87 21.25 9.49
CA ASP A 202 3.50 20.51 8.38
C ASP A 202 3.93 21.49 7.28
N VAL A 203 3.04 22.41 6.90
CA VAL A 203 3.23 23.31 5.76
C VAL A 203 4.37 24.30 6.00
N MET A 204 4.39 25.00 7.15
CA MET A 204 5.38 26.05 7.39
C MET A 204 6.81 25.48 7.44
N PRO A 205 7.10 24.41 8.21
CA PRO A 205 8.44 23.84 8.23
C PRO A 205 8.84 23.23 6.88
N THR A 206 7.88 22.71 6.10
CA THR A 206 8.16 22.22 4.74
C THR A 206 8.66 23.33 3.82
N LEU A 207 8.02 24.51 3.87
CA LEU A 207 8.47 25.68 3.10
C LEU A 207 9.84 26.18 3.55
N GLU A 208 10.09 26.22 4.86
CA GLU A 208 11.40 26.60 5.42
C GLU A 208 12.50 25.64 4.99
N LYS A 209 12.26 24.33 5.06
CA LYS A 209 13.20 23.31 4.61
C LYS A 209 13.46 23.38 3.11
N ALA A 210 12.40 23.55 2.30
CA ALA A 210 12.53 23.70 0.86
C ALA A 210 13.41 24.91 0.49
N ASN A 211 13.39 25.97 1.28
CA ASN A 211 14.18 27.17 1.04
C ASN A 211 15.71 26.93 1.10
N GLU A 212 16.17 25.85 1.73
CA GLU A 212 17.60 25.51 1.79
C GLU A 212 18.13 24.99 0.44
N VAL A 213 17.26 24.48 -0.42
CA VAL A 213 17.64 23.78 -1.66
C VAL A 213 16.99 24.36 -2.92
N ALA A 214 15.80 24.96 -2.81
CA ALA A 214 15.05 25.53 -3.93
C ALA A 214 15.61 26.89 -4.37
N SER A 215 15.55 27.14 -5.68
CA SER A 215 15.63 28.48 -6.26
C SER A 215 14.48 29.36 -5.79
N TRP A 216 14.58 30.68 -6.00
CA TRP A 216 13.50 31.57 -5.61
C TRP A 216 12.23 31.36 -6.43
N ASP A 217 12.36 31.12 -7.74
CA ASP A 217 11.21 30.83 -8.60
C ASP A 217 10.48 29.55 -8.17
N GLU A 218 11.23 28.50 -7.78
CA GLU A 218 10.64 27.29 -7.21
C GLU A 218 9.97 27.57 -5.86
N MET A 219 10.56 28.41 -5.00
CA MET A 219 9.92 28.81 -3.74
C MET A 219 8.59 29.52 -3.97
N ILE A 220 8.50 30.44 -4.93
CA ILE A 220 7.24 31.10 -5.30
C ILE A 220 6.19 30.06 -5.70
N GLN A 221 6.56 29.07 -6.52
CA GLN A 221 5.65 27.98 -6.89
C GLN A 221 5.20 27.14 -5.68
N LEU A 222 6.09 26.90 -4.70
CA LEU A 222 5.74 26.16 -3.48
C LEU A 222 4.82 26.98 -2.57
N PHE A 223 4.99 28.29 -2.45
CA PHE A 223 4.07 29.16 -1.71
C PHE A 223 2.68 29.20 -2.36
N ASP A 224 2.62 29.32 -3.68
CA ASP A 224 1.36 29.30 -4.43
C ASP A 224 0.63 27.97 -4.23
N LEU A 225 1.34 26.84 -4.31
CA LEU A 225 0.77 25.53 -4.03
C LEU A 225 0.26 25.45 -2.59
N ALA A 226 1.03 25.90 -1.61
CA ALA A 226 0.63 25.88 -0.20
C ALA A 226 -0.66 26.69 0.06
N ARG A 227 -0.80 27.85 -0.59
CA ARG A 227 -2.03 28.67 -0.51
C ARG A 227 -3.23 27.96 -1.14
N GLN A 228 -3.02 27.29 -2.28
CA GLN A 228 -4.08 26.56 -2.97
C GLN A 228 -4.55 25.34 -2.17
N THR A 229 -3.62 24.53 -1.65
CA THR A 229 -3.94 23.28 -0.95
C THR A 229 -4.36 23.50 0.51
N ALA A 230 -3.86 24.56 1.14
CA ALA A 230 -4.16 24.88 2.54
C ALA A 230 -4.60 26.35 2.72
N PRO A 231 -5.76 26.77 2.17
CA PRO A 231 -6.19 28.18 2.15
C PRO A 231 -6.33 28.80 3.54
N ALA A 232 -6.68 27.99 4.56
CA ALA A 232 -6.72 28.42 5.96
C ALA A 232 -5.35 28.88 6.52
N ASN A 233 -4.25 28.54 5.86
CA ASN A 233 -2.90 28.94 6.24
C ASN A 233 -2.35 30.13 5.45
N THR A 234 -3.12 30.75 4.54
CA THR A 234 -2.63 31.79 3.61
C THR A 234 -1.82 32.89 4.31
N GLN A 235 -2.37 33.50 5.37
CA GLN A 235 -1.66 34.55 6.11
C GLN A 235 -0.32 34.07 6.70
N ARG A 236 -0.24 32.82 7.18
CA ARG A 236 1.01 32.24 7.69
C ARG A 236 2.00 31.97 6.56
N VAL A 237 1.52 31.50 5.41
CA VAL A 237 2.34 31.32 4.21
C VAL A 237 2.94 32.65 3.76
N ASP A 238 2.14 33.72 3.71
CA ASP A 238 2.61 35.06 3.32
C ASP A 238 3.70 35.58 4.27
N GLN A 239 3.53 35.41 5.59
CA GLN A 239 4.55 35.75 6.59
C GLN A 239 5.86 34.97 6.41
N VAL A 240 5.78 33.67 6.10
CA VAL A 240 6.95 32.85 5.81
C VAL A 240 7.62 33.32 4.53
N GLN A 241 6.86 33.62 3.47
CA GLN A 241 7.37 34.13 2.20
C GLN A 241 8.13 35.44 2.38
N GLU A 242 7.55 36.43 3.07
CA GLU A 242 8.19 37.72 3.35
C GLU A 242 9.52 37.56 4.10
N ARG A 243 9.51 36.76 5.17
CA ARG A 243 10.72 36.49 5.97
C ARG A 243 11.81 35.79 5.16
N LEU A 244 11.46 34.79 4.36
CA LEU A 244 12.44 34.04 3.55
C LEU A 244 12.99 34.88 2.40
N ALA A 245 12.16 35.73 1.77
CA ALA A 245 12.60 36.69 0.76
C ALA A 245 13.65 37.65 1.32
N ALA A 246 13.38 38.25 2.49
CA ALA A 246 14.33 39.12 3.18
C ALA A 246 15.65 38.41 3.51
N GLY A 247 15.58 37.15 3.96
CA GLY A 247 16.77 36.33 4.23
C GLY A 247 17.66 36.08 3.01
N ARG A 248 17.08 35.95 1.81
CA ARG A 248 17.83 35.78 0.56
C ARG A 248 18.46 37.10 0.08
N GLY A 249 17.76 38.22 0.19
CA GLY A 249 18.29 39.56 -0.13
C GLY A 249 19.39 40.05 0.83
N GLY A 250 19.40 39.59 2.08
CA GLY A 250 20.44 39.91 3.07
C GLY A 250 21.73 39.06 2.94
N ARG A 251 21.68 37.88 2.31
CA ARG A 251 22.86 37.02 2.08
C ARG A 251 23.72 37.50 0.91
N VAL A 252 23.12 38.12 -0.11
CA VAL A 252 23.86 38.70 -1.24
C VAL A 252 24.69 39.92 -0.80
N ALA A 253 24.16 40.75 0.11
CA ALA A 253 24.85 41.94 0.60
C ALA A 253 26.07 41.66 1.52
N ARG A 254 26.21 40.44 2.07
CA ARG A 254 27.27 40.12 3.04
C ARG A 254 28.54 39.51 2.43
N THR A 255 28.51 39.14 1.15
CA THR A 255 29.66 38.48 0.49
C THR A 255 30.57 39.50 -0.24
N THR A 256 30.12 40.73 -0.47
CA THR A 256 30.87 41.78 -1.19
C THR A 256 31.70 42.72 -0.30
N SER A 257 31.69 42.56 1.02
CA SER A 257 32.48 43.41 1.94
C SER A 257 33.55 42.61 2.67
N ARG A 258 34.53 42.10 1.91
CA ARG A 258 35.85 41.78 2.45
C ARG A 258 36.92 42.33 1.52
N THR A 259 36.88 43.64 1.30
CA THR A 259 37.98 44.40 0.70
C THR A 259 39.05 44.61 1.76
N THR A 260 40.18 43.98 1.51
CA THR A 260 41.54 44.23 2.02
C THR A 260 41.77 45.61 2.64
N ALA A 261 42.01 45.64 3.95
CA ALA A 261 42.76 46.72 4.59
C ALA A 261 44.25 46.36 4.51
N ALA A 262 44.95 46.95 3.54
CA ALA A 262 46.40 46.95 3.46
C ALA A 262 46.96 47.83 4.59
N THR A 263 47.79 47.25 5.44
CA THR A 263 48.55 47.97 6.46
C THR A 263 49.77 48.60 5.79
N THR A 264 49.74 49.91 5.58
CA THR A 264 50.94 50.71 5.30
C THR A 264 51.46 51.22 6.63
N THR A 265 52.62 50.72 7.08
CA THR A 265 53.37 51.30 8.20
C THR A 265 54.64 51.93 7.63
N ALA A 266 54.73 53.24 7.77
CA ALA A 266 55.93 54.03 7.54
C ALA A 266 56.47 54.50 8.90
N ALA A 267 57.72 54.14 9.21
CA ALA A 267 58.73 54.90 9.95
C ALA A 267 59.99 54.03 10.06
#